data_AF-A0A1A8JR35-F1
#
_entry.id   AF-A0A1A8JR35-F1
#
_cell.length_a   1.000
_cell.length_b   1.000
_cell.length_c   1.000
_cell.angle_alpha   90.00
_cell.angle_beta   90.00
_cell.angle_gamma   90.00
#
_symmetry.space_group_name_H-M   'P 1'
#
loop_
_entity.id
_entity.type
_entity.pdbx_description
1 polymer ?
#
loop_
_entity_poly.entity_id
_entity_poly.type
_entity_poly.pdbx_seq_one_letter_code
_entity_poly.pdbx_strand_id
1 'polypeptide(L)'
;VVDRDDSNLYISTKLKAAAEIGIDAKHVRLPNSATQDEVLHSIMSVNENQTVHGLIVQLPLDTVNHINSELVTNAVSPEKDVDGLSCINAT
;
A
#
# COMPACT_ATOMS: atom_id res chain seq x y z
N VAL A 1 3.68 5.67 -3.34
CA VAL A 1 4.77 6.60 -3.73
C VAL A 1 4.08 7.81 -4.32
N VAL A 2 4.19 9.01 -3.77
CA VAL A 2 3.32 10.12 -4.23
C VAL A 2 4.00 11.47 -4.16
N ASP A 3 3.93 12.16 -5.30
CA ASP A 3 3.75 13.62 -5.39
C ASP A 3 2.68 13.98 -6.46
N ARG A 4 1.44 13.48 -6.29
CA ARG A 4 0.26 13.94 -7.03
C ARG A 4 -0.86 14.33 -6.06
N ASP A 5 -1.49 15.48 -6.32
CA ASP A 5 -2.54 16.04 -5.47
C ASP A 5 -3.81 15.18 -5.40
N ASP A 6 -4.12 14.41 -6.45
CA ASP A 6 -5.26 13.50 -6.52
C ASP A 6 -5.12 12.31 -5.55
N SER A 7 -3.93 11.73 -5.45
CA SER A 7 -3.62 10.62 -4.55
C SER A 7 -3.71 11.04 -3.08
N ASN A 8 -3.34 12.28 -2.75
CA ASN A 8 -3.41 12.80 -1.38
C ASN A 8 -4.86 12.92 -0.89
N LEU A 9 -5.79 13.36 -1.75
CA LEU A 9 -7.20 13.52 -1.39
C LEU A 9 -7.87 12.16 -1.14
N TYR A 10 -7.58 11.18 -2.00
CA TYR A 10 -8.13 9.83 -1.88
C TYR A 10 -7.65 9.14 -0.59
N ILE A 11 -6.36 9.24 -0.28
CA ILE A 11 -5.79 8.69 0.96
C ILE A 11 -6.38 9.40 2.19
N SER A 12 -6.53 10.72 2.15
CA SER A 12 -7.14 11.47 3.25
C SER A 12 -8.59 11.06 3.51
N THR A 13 -9.34 10.78 2.45
CA THR A 13 -10.71 10.27 2.55
C THR A 13 -10.75 8.88 3.18
N LYS A 14 -9.85 7.97 2.78
CA LYS A 14 -9.72 6.63 3.38
C LYS A 14 -9.36 6.69 4.87
N LEU A 15 -8.40 7.54 5.24
CA LEU A 15 -8.00 7.74 6.63
C LEU A 15 -9.15 8.30 7.47
N LYS A 16 -9.90 9.26 6.92
CA LYS A 16 -11.07 9.84 7.60
C LYS A 16 -12.16 8.81 7.82
N ALA A 17 -12.51 8.03 6.79
CA ALA A 17 -13.49 6.97 6.89
C ALA A 17 -13.07 5.90 7.91
N ALA A 18 -11.80 5.50 7.91
CA ALA A 18 -11.24 4.57 8.90
C ALA A 18 -11.37 5.13 10.33
N ALA A 19 -11.02 6.40 10.54
CA ALA A 19 -11.15 7.05 11.84
C ALA A 19 -12.62 7.15 12.31
N GLU A 20 -13.56 7.43 11.40
CA GLU A 20 -15.00 7.52 11.70
C GLU A 20 -15.59 6.18 12.19
N ILE A 21 -15.02 5.05 11.76
CA ILE A 21 -15.43 3.71 12.20
C ILE A 21 -14.51 3.11 13.28
N GLY A 22 -13.55 3.88 13.80
CA GLY A 22 -12.66 3.46 14.88
C GLY A 22 -11.51 2.55 14.46
N ILE A 23 -11.14 2.52 13.18
CA ILE A 23 -9.98 1.80 12.66
C ILE A 23 -8.74 2.69 12.74
N ASP A 24 -7.66 2.16 13.33
CA ASP A 24 -6.34 2.79 13.28
C ASP A 24 -5.73 2.59 11.88
N ALA A 25 -5.64 3.67 11.11
CA ALA A 25 -5.12 3.65 9.76
C ALA A 25 -3.85 4.50 9.66
N LYS A 26 -2.76 3.87 9.22
CA LYS A 26 -1.46 4.52 9.03
C LYS A 26 -1.15 4.66 7.54
N HIS A 27 -0.76 5.85 7.14
CA HIS A 27 -0.25 6.10 5.79
C HIS A 27 1.27 6.08 5.78
N VAL A 28 1.85 5.13 5.05
CA VAL A 28 3.30 5.07 4.78
C VAL A 28 3.57 5.68 3.41
N ARG A 29 4.29 6.81 3.39
CA ARG A 29 4.69 7.47 2.15
C ARG A 29 6.17 7.19 1.86
N LEU A 30 6.42 6.57 0.71
CA LEU A 30 7.77 6.40 0.17
C LEU A 30 8.10 7.55 -0.80
N PRO A 31 9.37 7.98 -0.88
CA PRO A 31 9.82 9.04 -1.78
C PRO A 31 9.67 8.62 -3.25
N ASN A 32 9.53 9.58 -4.17
CA ASN A 32 9.44 9.30 -5.60
C ASN A 32 10.67 8.58 -6.18
N SER A 33 11.81 8.68 -5.50
CA SER A 33 13.06 7.99 -5.81
C SER A 33 13.11 6.56 -5.30
N ALA A 34 12.05 6.07 -4.64
CA ALA A 34 12.01 4.73 -4.10
C ALA A 34 12.21 3.69 -5.21
N THR A 35 13.07 2.73 -4.92
CA THR A 35 13.35 1.56 -5.74
C THR A 35 12.33 0.46 -5.46
N GLN A 36 12.25 -0.52 -6.36
CA GLN A 36 11.39 -1.69 -6.15
C GLN A 36 11.73 -2.42 -4.84
N ASP A 37 13.02 -2.58 -4.53
CA ASP A 37 13.46 -3.27 -3.31
C ASP A 37 13.04 -2.54 -2.04
N GLU A 38 13.10 -1.20 -2.03
CA GLU A 38 12.61 -0.40 -0.90
C GLU A 38 11.08 -0.54 -0.71
N VAL A 39 10.33 -0.60 -1.81
CA VAL A 39 8.87 -0.84 -1.75
C VAL A 39 8.59 -2.23 -1.21
N LEU A 40 9.26 -3.26 -1.73
CA LEU A 40 9.10 -4.65 -1.28
C LEU A 40 9.48 -4.82 0.19
N HIS A 41 10.58 -4.20 0.62
CA HIS A 41 11.01 -4.24 2.02
C HIS A 41 9.99 -3.60 2.94
N SER A 42 9.41 -2.45 2.53
CA SER A 42 8.34 -1.81 3.29
C SER A 42 7.10 -2.72 3.41
N ILE A 43 6.74 -3.44 2.34
CA ILE A 43 5.62 -4.39 2.36
C ILE A 43 5.90 -5.56 3.28
N MET A 44 7.10 -6.15 3.21
CA MET A 44 7.52 -7.24 4.09
C MET A 44 7.45 -6.83 5.57
N SER A 45 7.94 -5.63 5.92
CA SER A 45 7.87 -5.13 7.30
C SER A 45 6.42 -5.01 7.80
N VAL A 46 5.48 -4.61 6.93
CA VAL A 46 4.06 -4.55 7.29
C VAL A 46 3.41 -5.94 7.36
N ASN A 47 3.80 -6.85 6.48
CA ASN A 47 3.35 -8.25 6.52
C ASN A 47 3.76 -8.94 7.83
N GLU A 48 4.96 -8.69 8.32
CA GLU A 48 5.46 -9.28 9.58
C GLU A 48 4.88 -8.60 10.83
N ASN A 49 4.35 -7.39 10.70
CA ASN A 49 3.77 -6.67 11.83
C ASN A 49 2.39 -7.23 12.22
N GLN A 50 2.32 -7.94 13.34
CA GLN A 50 1.09 -8.53 13.87
C GLN A 50 0.04 -7.49 14.32
N THR A 51 0.43 -6.23 14.54
CA THR A 51 -0.52 -5.16 14.90
C THR A 51 -1.26 -4.60 13.69
N VAL A 52 -0.83 -4.95 12.47
CA VAL A 52 -1.46 -4.50 11.22
C VAL A 52 -2.31 -5.63 10.66
N HIS A 53 -3.61 -5.38 10.54
CA HIS A 53 -4.60 -6.37 10.08
C HIS A 53 -4.86 -6.30 8.57
N GLY A 54 -4.47 -5.20 7.91
CA GLY A 54 -4.73 -5.00 6.50
C GLY A 54 -3.73 -4.04 5.86
N LEU A 55 -3.43 -4.27 4.59
CA LEU A 55 -2.52 -3.50 3.77
C LEU A 55 -3.21 -3.17 2.44
N ILE A 56 -3.13 -1.89 2.07
CA ILE A 56 -3.64 -1.34 0.81
C ILE A 56 -2.45 -0.71 0.09
N VAL A 57 -2.24 -1.09 -1.18
CA VAL A 57 -1.18 -0.51 -2.02
C VAL A 57 -1.83 0.43 -3.02
N GLN A 58 -1.61 1.73 -2.87
CA GLN A 58 -2.16 2.72 -3.78
C GLN A 58 -1.50 2.61 -5.16
N LEU A 59 -2.31 2.31 -6.18
CA LEU A 59 -1.92 2.29 -7.60
C LEU A 59 -2.53 3.49 -8.37
N PRO A 60 -1.89 3.96 -9.46
CA PRO A 60 -0.55 3.57 -9.92
C PRO A 60 0.56 4.05 -8.97
N LEU A 61 1.74 3.43 -9.05
CA LEU A 61 2.91 3.84 -8.27
C LEU A 61 3.59 5.02 -8.97
N ASP A 62 3.50 6.23 -8.42
CA ASP A 62 4.18 7.40 -8.96
C ASP A 62 5.65 7.46 -8.49
N THR A 63 6.54 6.79 -9.21
CA THR A 63 7.98 6.73 -8.95
C THR A 63 8.77 7.08 -10.22
N VAL A 64 9.97 7.63 -10.05
CA VAL A 64 10.91 7.86 -11.16
C VAL A 64 11.56 6.56 -11.65
N ASN A 65 11.52 5.53 -10.82
CA ASN A 65 12.06 4.20 -11.14
C ASN A 65 10.97 3.31 -11.71
N HIS A 66 11.32 2.44 -12.64
CA HIS A 66 10.38 1.40 -13.08
C HIS A 66 10.18 0.38 -11.95
N ILE A 67 8.94 0.23 -11.49
CA ILE A 67 8.55 -0.76 -10.47
C ILE A 67 7.48 -1.67 -11.08
N ASN A 68 7.68 -2.98 -10.94
CA ASN A 68 6.67 -3.95 -11.36
C ASN A 68 5.55 -4.00 -10.32
N SER A 69 4.39 -3.43 -10.67
CA SER A 69 3.22 -3.38 -9.79
C SER A 69 2.68 -4.77 -9.42
N GLU A 70 2.78 -5.75 -10.32
CA GLU A 70 2.35 -7.13 -10.06
C GLU A 70 3.23 -7.81 -9.01
N LEU A 71 4.55 -7.61 -9.06
CA LEU A 71 5.44 -8.07 -8.00
C LEU A 71 5.11 -7.43 -6.65
N VAL A 72 4.78 -6.13 -6.67
CA VAL A 72 4.42 -5.38 -5.47
C VAL A 72 3.09 -5.86 -4.88
N THR A 73 2.04 -6.04 -5.68
CA THR A 73 0.74 -6.53 -5.19
C THR A 73 0.83 -7.99 -4.74
N ASN A 74 1.62 -8.82 -5.41
CA ASN A 74 1.85 -10.22 -5.00
C ASN A 74 2.71 -10.36 -3.75
N ALA A 75 3.48 -9.34 -3.38
CA ALA A 75 4.24 -9.35 -2.14
C ALA A 75 3.37 -9.09 -0.90
N VAL A 76 2.13 -8.60 -1.07
CA VAL A 76 1.19 -8.41 0.04
C VAL A 76 0.73 -9.76 0.55
N SER A 77 0.77 -9.97 1.87
CA SER A 77 0.29 -11.22 2.47
C SER A 77 -1.21 -11.40 2.15
N PRO A 78 -1.67 -12.57 1.68
CA PRO A 78 -3.08 -12.81 1.37
C PRO A 78 -4.02 -12.53 2.54
N GLU A 79 -3.58 -12.79 3.77
CA GLU A 79 -4.36 -12.54 4.99
C GLU A 79 -4.55 -11.04 5.28
N LYS A 80 -3.73 -10.18 4.67
CA LYS A 80 -3.74 -8.72 4.84
C LYS A 80 -4.08 -7.99 3.54
N ASP A 81 -4.37 -8.70 2.45
CA ASP A 81 -4.68 -8.12 1.14
C ASP A 81 -6.12 -7.60 1.10
N VAL A 82 -6.29 -6.35 1.53
CA VAL A 82 -7.60 -5.70 1.60
C VAL A 82 -8.14 -5.32 0.22
N ASP A 83 -7.25 -5.01 -0.74
CA ASP A 83 -7.67 -4.67 -2.10
C ASP A 83 -7.95 -5.93 -2.96
N GLY A 84 -7.48 -7.10 -2.53
CA GLY A 84 -7.66 -8.37 -3.25
C GLY A 84 -6.90 -8.44 -4.57
N LEU A 85 -5.79 -7.70 -4.67
CA LEU A 85 -5.02 -7.54 -5.91
C LEU A 85 -3.87 -8.52 -6.04
N SER A 86 -3.56 -9.30 -5.01
CA SER A 86 -2.60 -10.41 -5.12
C SER A 86 -3.18 -11.49 -6.05
N CYS A 87 -2.34 -12.16 -6.84
CA CYS A 87 -2.75 -13.25 -7.73
C CYS A 87 -3.46 -14.41 -7.00
N ILE A 88 -3.27 -14.51 -5.69
CA ILE A 88 -3.96 -15.50 -4.85
C ILE A 88 -5.41 -15.09 -4.59
N ASN A 89 -5.69 -13.78 -4.52
CA ASN A 89 -7.01 -13.24 -4.22
C ASN A 89 -7.75 -12.69 -5.46
N ALA A 90 -7.05 -12.48 -6.57
CA ALA A 90 -7.61 -12.12 -7.87
C ALA A 90 -8.39 -13.31 -8.46
N THR A 91 -9.70 -13.33 -8.21
CA THR A 91 -10.68 -14.26 -8.82
C THR A 91 -11.42 -13.57 -9.96
#